data_AF-X1CV79-F1
#
_entry.id   AF-X1CV79-F1
#
_cell.length_a   1.000
_cell.length_b   1.000
_cell.length_c   1.000
_cell.angle_alpha   90.00
_cell.angle_beta   90.00
_cell.angle_gamma   90.00
#
_symmetry.space_group_name_H-M   'P 1'
#
loop_
_entity.id
_entity.type
_entity.pdbx_description
1 polymer ?
#
loop_
_entity_poly.entity_id
_entity_poly.type
_entity_poly.pdbx_seq_one_letter_code
_entity_poly.pdbx_strand_id
1 'polypeptide(L)'
;IKELLEIGERRINMMRYFNAREGFTKDDDKLPDRVFDPLPGGPARGIGIDKEQFRKAQEMYYKRAGWDEKTGNPTEETLKKLKLDWLLS
;
A
#
# COMPACT_ATOMS: atom_id res chain seq x y z
N ILE A 1 19.41 4.77 -13.00
CA ILE A 1 18.16 5.15 -12.27
C ILE A 1 17.06 4.10 -12.45
N LYS A 2 16.68 3.72 -13.67
CA LYS A 2 15.60 2.73 -13.92
C LYS A 2 15.79 1.40 -13.17
N GLU A 3 17.00 0.84 -13.21
CA GLU A 3 17.30 -0.43 -12.50
C GLU A 3 17.17 -0.29 -10.97
N LEU A 4 17.61 0.83 -10.39
CA LEU A 4 17.46 1.08 -8.96
C LEU A 4 15.98 1.19 -8.55
N LEU A 5 15.17 1.83 -9.38
CA LEU A 5 13.72 1.91 -9.16
C LEU A 5 13.07 0.52 -9.23
N GLU A 6 13.45 -0.30 -10.19
CA GLU A 6 12.95 -1.68 -10.33
C GLU A 6 13.35 -2.56 -9.13
N ILE A 7 14.58 -2.42 -8.63
CA ILE A 7 15.02 -3.11 -7.40
C ILE A 7 14.18 -2.67 -6.19
N GLY A 8 13.87 -1.37 -6.09
CA GLY A 8 12.99 -0.84 -5.05
C GLY A 8 11.57 -1.42 -5.15
N GLU A 9 10.99 -1.43 -6.35
CA GLU A 9 9.66 -2.01 -6.62
C GLU A 9 9.61 -3.50 -6.26
N ARG A 10 10.64 -4.27 -6.65
CA ARG A 10 10.79 -5.68 -6.29
C ARG A 10 10.83 -5.88 -4.78
N ARG A 11 11.64 -5.09 -4.06
CA ARG A 11 11.75 -5.16 -2.60
C ARG A 11 10.40 -4.89 -1.92
N ILE A 12 9.69 -3.84 -2.33
CA ILE A 12 8.38 -3.48 -1.76
C ILE A 12 7.38 -4.63 -1.95
N ASN A 13 7.30 -5.20 -3.16
CA ASN A 13 6.38 -6.30 -3.46
C ASN A 13 6.73 -7.58 -2.72
N MET A 14 8.01 -7.91 -2.56
CA MET A 14 8.45 -9.06 -1.78
C MET A 14 8.08 -8.95 -0.30
N MET A 15 8.31 -7.78 0.32
CA MET A 15 7.92 -7.54 1.71
C MET A 15 6.39 -7.58 1.88
N ARG A 16 5.65 -7.00 0.93
CA ARG A 16 4.19 -7.03 0.98
C ARG A 16 3.65 -8.45 0.84
N TYR A 17 4.21 -9.24 -0.07
CA TYR A 17 3.83 -10.63 -0.25
C TYR A 17 4.12 -11.48 1.00
N PHE A 18 5.27 -11.27 1.65
CA PHE A 18 5.56 -11.91 2.93
C PHE A 18 4.47 -11.59 3.97
N ASN A 19 4.15 -10.30 4.17
CA ASN A 19 3.09 -9.91 5.11
C ASN A 19 1.73 -10.54 4.75
N ALA A 20 1.38 -10.56 3.45
CA ALA A 20 0.16 -11.18 2.97
C ALA A 20 0.07 -12.67 3.34
N ARG A 21 1.17 -13.40 3.19
CA ARG A 21 1.27 -14.81 3.60
C ARG A 21 1.06 -15.00 5.10
N GLU A 22 1.52 -14.05 5.90
CA GLU A 22 1.30 -14.04 7.36
C GLU A 22 -0.09 -13.48 7.77
N GLY A 23 -0.98 -13.22 6.80
CA GLY A 23 -2.37 -12.82 7.04
C GLY A 23 -2.65 -11.31 6.94
N PHE A 24 -1.67 -10.50 6.52
CA PHE A 24 -1.85 -9.06 6.34
C PHE A 24 -2.77 -8.74 5.16
N THR A 25 -3.75 -7.88 5.38
CA THR A 25 -4.76 -7.49 4.39
C THR A 25 -4.86 -5.98 4.26
N LYS A 26 -5.68 -5.51 3.31
CA LYS A 26 -6.04 -4.09 3.19
C LYS A 26 -6.64 -3.49 4.47
N ASP A 27 -7.22 -4.30 5.36
CA ASP A 27 -7.83 -3.83 6.61
C ASP A 27 -6.76 -3.46 7.66
N ASP A 28 -5.53 -3.93 7.46
CA ASP A 28 -4.37 -3.61 8.27
C ASP A 28 -3.63 -2.35 7.78
N ASP A 29 -3.86 -1.92 6.53
CA ASP A 29 -3.40 -0.63 6.00
C ASP A 29 -4.24 0.51 6.58
N LYS A 30 -4.06 0.81 7.85
CA LYS A 30 -4.81 1.87 8.55
C LYS A 30 -3.89 2.88 9.20
N LEU A 31 -4.39 4.10 9.30
CA LEU A 31 -3.77 5.15 10.10
C LEU A 31 -4.42 5.18 11.50
N PRO A 32 -3.69 5.63 12.54
CA PRO A 32 -4.29 5.87 13.85
C PRO A 32 -5.46 6.85 13.77
N ASP A 33 -6.55 6.63 14.49
CA ASP A 33 -7.77 7.47 14.37
C ASP A 33 -7.50 8.97 14.56
N ARG A 34 -6.51 9.31 15.39
CA ARG A 34 -6.07 10.69 15.67
C ARG A 34 -5.74 11.51 14.43
N VAL A 35 -5.29 10.88 13.33
CA VAL A 35 -4.93 11.62 12.10
C VAL A 35 -6.15 12.21 11.38
N PHE A 36 -7.34 11.66 11.64
CA PHE A 36 -8.59 12.10 11.04
C PHE A 36 -9.22 13.24 11.85
N ASP A 37 -8.84 13.40 13.12
CA ASP A 37 -9.31 14.50 13.95
C ASP A 37 -8.64 15.82 13.57
N PRO A 38 -9.41 16.93 13.47
CA PRO A 38 -8.88 18.26 13.24
C PRO A 38 -7.73 18.63 14.19
N LEU A 39 -6.66 19.22 13.65
CA LEU A 39 -5.56 19.70 14.48
C LEU A 39 -6.01 20.86 15.38
N PRO A 40 -5.63 20.88 16.67
CA PRO A 40 -6.07 21.91 17.61
C PRO A 40 -5.35 23.26 17.41
N GLY A 41 -4.22 23.28 16.69
CA GLY A 41 -3.37 24.45 16.59
C GLY A 41 -2.36 24.40 15.45
N GLY A 42 -1.60 25.49 15.31
CA GLY A 42 -0.63 25.68 14.24
C GLY A 42 -1.25 26.06 12.90
N PRO A 43 -0.43 26.13 11.82
CA PRO A 43 -0.88 26.56 10.49
C PRO A 43 -1.97 25.69 9.86
N ALA A 44 -2.06 24.42 10.27
CA ALA A 44 -3.06 23.47 9.80
C ALA A 44 -4.21 23.26 10.81
N ARG A 45 -4.43 24.20 11.75
CA ARG A 45 -5.55 24.13 12.70
C ARG A 45 -6.87 23.88 11.98
N GLY A 46 -7.67 22.97 12.50
CA GLY A 46 -8.98 22.62 11.93
C GLY A 46 -8.91 21.60 10.80
N ILE A 47 -7.71 21.24 10.33
CA ILE A 47 -7.52 20.24 9.26
C ILE A 47 -7.31 18.87 9.89
N GLY A 48 -8.08 17.89 9.43
CA GLY A 48 -7.85 16.46 9.62
C GLY A 48 -7.88 15.76 8.26
N ILE A 49 -7.33 14.55 8.16
CA ILE A 49 -7.46 13.77 6.93
C ILE A 49 -8.92 13.31 6.78
N ASP A 50 -9.48 13.41 5.59
CA ASP A 50 -10.79 12.84 5.30
C ASP A 50 -10.69 11.32 5.12
N LYS A 51 -11.49 10.55 5.87
CA LYS A 51 -11.44 9.08 5.88
C LYS A 51 -11.76 8.48 4.50
N GLU A 52 -12.73 9.05 3.79
CA GLU A 52 -13.15 8.52 2.49
C GLU A 52 -12.13 8.86 1.38
N GLN A 53 -11.56 10.06 1.41
CA GLN A 53 -10.45 10.43 0.51
C GLN A 53 -9.22 9.57 0.77
N PHE A 54 -8.90 9.26 2.04
CA PHE A 54 -7.82 8.34 2.36
C PHE A 54 -8.08 6.95 1.77
N ARG A 55 -9.28 6.39 1.97
CA ARG A 55 -9.68 5.09 1.42
C ARG A 55 -9.55 5.05 -0.11
N LYS A 56 -10.02 6.09 -0.80
CA LYS A 56 -9.86 6.22 -2.27
C LYS A 56 -8.39 6.33 -2.69
N ALA A 57 -7.57 7.05 -1.91
CA ALA A 57 -6.14 7.17 -2.19
C ALA A 57 -5.42 5.82 -2.06
N GLN A 58 -5.83 4.97 -1.10
CA GLN A 58 -5.32 3.61 -0.96
C GLN A 58 -5.69 2.72 -2.15
N GLU A 59 -6.96 2.72 -2.57
CA GLU A 59 -7.41 1.97 -3.76
C GLU A 59 -6.63 2.40 -5.02
N MET A 60 -6.45 3.71 -5.20
CA MET A 60 -5.62 4.25 -6.29
C MET A 60 -4.16 3.79 -6.20
N TYR A 61 -3.61 3.71 -4.98
CA TYR A 61 -2.25 3.22 -4.77
C TYR A 61 -2.13 1.74 -5.15
N TYR A 62 -3.04 0.88 -4.70
CA TYR A 62 -3.04 -0.55 -5.05
C TYR A 62 -3.06 -0.75 -6.56
N LYS A 63 -3.95 -0.05 -7.26
CA LYS A 63 -4.03 -0.11 -8.72
C LYS A 63 -2.72 0.29 -9.40
N ARG A 64 -2.07 1.36 -8.90
CA ARG A 64 -0.76 1.83 -9.44
C ARG A 64 0.38 0.88 -9.10
N ALA A 65 0.33 0.20 -7.96
CA ALA A 65 1.31 -0.78 -7.54
C ALA A 65 1.12 -2.16 -8.21
N GLY A 66 0.04 -2.35 -8.96
CA GLY A 66 -0.31 -3.64 -9.57
C GLY A 66 -0.81 -4.66 -8.54
N TRP A 67 -1.49 -4.19 -7.50
CA TRP A 67 -2.03 -4.99 -6.40
C TRP A 67 -3.54 -5.19 -6.59
N ASP A 68 -4.05 -6.27 -6.03
CA ASP A 68 -5.48 -6.55 -6.02
C ASP A 68 -6.19 -5.62 -5.03
N GLU A 69 -7.22 -4.92 -5.48
CA GLU A 69 -7.94 -3.91 -4.69
C GLU A 69 -8.73 -4.51 -3.52
N LYS A 70 -9.07 -5.80 -3.59
CA LYS A 70 -9.84 -6.49 -2.54
C LYS A 70 -8.96 -6.92 -1.37
N THR A 71 -7.78 -7.43 -1.66
CA THR A 71 -6.82 -7.95 -0.68
C THR A 71 -5.79 -6.91 -0.26
N GLY A 72 -5.49 -5.93 -1.12
CA GLY A 72 -4.42 -4.95 -0.92
C GLY A 72 -3.04 -5.56 -1.12
N ASN A 73 -2.90 -6.64 -1.89
CA ASN A 73 -1.66 -7.41 -2.02
C ASN A 73 -1.24 -7.60 -3.49
N PRO A 74 0.06 -7.84 -3.78
CA PRO A 74 0.57 -7.97 -5.15
C PRO A 74 -0.16 -9.08 -5.94
N THR A 75 -0.54 -8.77 -7.17
CA THR A 75 -1.09 -9.79 -8.09
C THR A 75 0.00 -10.72 -8.58
N GLU A 76 -0.38 -11.92 -9.05
CA GLU A 76 0.57 -12.83 -9.70
C GLU A 76 1.28 -12.18 -10.90
N GLU A 77 0.57 -11.36 -11.68
CA GLU A 77 1.13 -10.65 -12.82
C GLU A 77 2.27 -9.72 -12.38
N THR A 78 2.05 -8.95 -11.30
CA THR A 78 3.06 -8.05 -10.73
C THR A 78 4.27 -8.83 -10.20
N LEU A 79 4.06 -9.96 -9.52
CA LEU A 79 5.15 -10.80 -9.04
C LEU A 79 5.99 -11.37 -10.18
N LYS A 80 5.35 -11.89 -11.24
CA LYS A 80 6.03 -12.39 -12.44
C LYS A 80 6.81 -11.28 -13.15
N LYS A 81 6.19 -10.11 -13.34
CA LYS A 81 6.85 -8.91 -13.92
C LYS A 81 8.13 -8.54 -13.16
N LEU A 82 8.12 -8.67 -11.83
CA LEU A 82 9.24 -8.33 -10.96
C LEU A 82 10.22 -9.48 -10.73
N LYS A 83 10.08 -10.61 -11.42
CA LYS A 83 10.92 -11.82 -11.27
C LYS A 83 10.85 -12.41 -9.85
N LEU A 84 9.66 -12.40 -9.28
CA LEU A 84 9.30 -12.95 -7.96
C LEU A 84 8.36 -14.16 -8.07
N ASP A 85 8.23 -14.74 -9.25
CA ASP A 85 7.35 -15.89 -9.53
C ASP A 85 7.65 -17.13 -8.67
N TRP A 86 8.90 -17.30 -8.22
CA TRP A 86 9.30 -18.33 -7.27
C TRP A 86 8.60 -18.24 -5.90
N LEU A 87 7.97 -17.11 -5.58
CA LEU A 87 7.16 -16.95 -4.36
C LEU A 87 5.77 -17.59 -4.46
N LEU A 88 5.31 -17.91 -5.68
CA LEU A 88 4.00 -18.52 -5.96
C LEU A 88 4.02 -20.05 -5.86
N SER A 89 5.20 -20.63 -5.62
CA SER A 89 5.45 -22.09 -5.60
C SER A 89 5.27 -22.69 -4.21
#